data_AF-A0A6P0ZXX5-F1
#
_entry.id   AF-A0A6P0ZXX5-F1
#
_cell.length_a   1.000
_cell.length_b   1.000
_cell.length_c   1.000
_cell.angle_alpha   90.00
_cell.angle_beta   90.00
_cell.angle_gamma   90.00
#
_symmetry.space_group_name_H-M   'P 1'
#
loop_
_entity.id
_entity.type
_entity.pdbx_description
1 polymer ?
#
loop_
_entity_poly.entity_id
_entity_poly.type
_entity_poly.pdbx_seq_one_letter_code
_entity_poly.pdbx_strand_id
1 'polypeptide(L)'
;MTTQLEKPESVKDAGHVEEHERRWQDYFTFNTDHKVIGIQYLVTSFVFYFIGGALAGLIRTELATPDPDLLSPLTYNRVFTMHGTIMLFLWIIPAGAAFANYLIPLMIGAKDMAFPKLNAVAFWMNAVGGLLLMSSFFVGAPEAGWTSYPPLSLISSQVGEEIWILSILVIGTSSVLGALNFFTTIVKMRTPTMTIHDMPLFCWAMLGTSILALIGTPVLAAALIFLSFDLIAGTNFFNPTGGGDPIVYQHMFWFYSHPAVYIMVLPFFGVISEILPVHARKPVFGYRAIAYSSMLICFLGLIVWAHHMFTSGTPGWLRMFFMAATMLIAVPTGIKVFSWVATIWGGKISLNSAMLFGMGFISAFLIGGLSGVMLASVPFDVHVHDTYFIVAHFHYVLFGGSVLGLFGAVYHWFPKMTGRMVNETLGRIHFVLTFIGLNMTFLPMHELGLLGMNRRVAMYDPQFQSLNMICTIGSYLLAVSTIPFVINILWSVNRGKIAGRNPWRALTLEWQTTSPPAIENFDEEPILWSGPYEYGIDSYSVDTDKQVEELLVEVKGDVG
;
A
#
# COMPACT_ATOMS: atom_id res chain seq x y z
N MET A 1 -1.51 54.81 -42.45
CA MET A 1 -2.48 53.70 -42.42
C MET A 1 -1.93 52.63 -41.50
N THR A 2 -2.40 52.63 -40.26
CA THR A 2 -2.06 51.69 -39.20
C THR A 2 -3.07 50.53 -39.25
N THR A 3 -2.62 49.34 -39.63
CA THR A 3 -3.42 48.11 -39.56
C THR A 3 -3.42 47.59 -38.13
N GLN A 4 -4.53 47.82 -37.42
CA GLN A 4 -4.80 47.17 -36.14
C GLN A 4 -5.15 45.70 -36.40
N LEU A 5 -4.43 44.79 -35.75
CA LEU A 5 -4.78 43.38 -35.65
C LEU A 5 -5.97 43.26 -34.68
N GLU A 6 -7.13 42.87 -35.20
CA GLU A 6 -8.29 42.48 -34.39
C GLU A 6 -7.92 41.26 -33.53
N LYS A 7 -8.14 41.41 -32.21
CA LYS A 7 -8.14 40.27 -31.28
C LYS A 7 -9.36 39.40 -31.59
N PRO A 8 -9.24 38.06 -31.67
CA PRO A 8 -10.41 37.21 -31.77
C PRO A 8 -11.27 37.39 -30.52
N GLU A 9 -12.53 37.75 -30.73
CA GLU A 9 -13.56 37.78 -29.71
C GLU A 9 -13.69 36.39 -29.09
N SER A 10 -13.79 36.36 -27.76
CA SER A 10 -14.10 35.16 -26.99
C SER A 10 -15.39 34.55 -27.51
N VAL A 11 -15.30 33.36 -28.10
CA VAL A 11 -16.47 32.49 -28.32
C VAL A 11 -17.09 32.27 -26.95
N LYS A 12 -18.26 32.91 -26.73
CA LYS A 12 -19.14 32.55 -25.62
C LYS A 12 -19.67 31.17 -25.95
N ASP A 13 -19.11 30.19 -25.26
CA ASP A 13 -19.51 28.80 -25.40
C ASP A 13 -20.99 28.65 -25.03
N ALA A 14 -21.74 28.07 -25.95
CA ALA A 14 -23.15 27.83 -25.82
C ALA A 14 -23.35 26.49 -25.11
N GLY A 15 -23.98 26.52 -23.94
CA GLY A 15 -24.43 25.31 -23.24
C GLY A 15 -23.50 24.84 -22.13
N HIS A 16 -23.34 25.64 -21.08
CA HIS A 16 -22.94 25.10 -19.78
C HIS A 16 -24.02 24.10 -19.32
N VAL A 17 -23.78 22.81 -19.54
CA VAL A 17 -24.28 21.78 -18.62
C VAL A 17 -23.76 22.20 -17.26
N GLU A 18 -24.63 22.34 -16.26
CA GLU A 18 -24.20 22.58 -14.88
C GLU A 18 -23.25 21.44 -14.48
N GLU A 19 -21.94 21.66 -14.60
CA GLU A 19 -20.95 20.76 -14.01
C GLU A 19 -21.22 20.77 -12.52
N HIS A 20 -21.69 19.64 -12.00
CA HIS A 20 -21.98 19.50 -10.58
C HIS A 20 -20.66 19.63 -9.82
N GLU A 21 -20.33 20.82 -9.31
CA GLU A 21 -19.11 20.99 -8.52
C GLU A 21 -19.16 20.06 -7.29
N ARG A 22 -18.04 19.38 -7.01
CA ARG A 22 -17.94 18.53 -5.81
C ARG A 22 -18.13 19.38 -4.58
N ARG A 23 -19.09 19.01 -3.75
CA ARG A 23 -19.36 19.65 -2.47
C ARG A 23 -18.62 18.91 -1.37
N TRP A 24 -18.25 19.61 -0.30
CA TRP A 24 -17.53 18.97 0.81
C TRP A 24 -18.35 17.86 1.48
N GLN A 25 -19.69 17.93 1.42
CA GLN A 25 -20.58 16.88 1.93
C GLN A 25 -20.45 15.57 1.17
N ASP A 26 -20.03 15.60 -0.10
CA ASP A 26 -19.93 14.41 -0.96
C ASP A 26 -18.91 13.39 -0.40
N TYR A 27 -17.90 13.86 0.34
CA TYR A 27 -16.92 13.01 0.99
C TYR A 27 -17.46 12.26 2.22
N PHE A 28 -18.62 12.64 2.74
CA PHE A 28 -19.25 12.03 3.91
C PHE A 28 -20.51 11.22 3.57
N THR A 29 -20.86 11.13 2.29
CA THR A 29 -22.06 10.43 1.81
C THR A 29 -21.71 9.30 0.85
N PHE A 30 -22.70 8.48 0.54
CA PHE A 30 -22.56 7.44 -0.49
C PHE A 30 -22.38 8.12 -1.85
N ASN A 31 -21.22 7.92 -2.48
CA ASN A 31 -20.85 8.53 -3.75
C ASN A 31 -20.27 7.46 -4.68
N THR A 32 -20.50 7.58 -5.99
CA THR A 32 -20.00 6.63 -7.00
C THR A 32 -18.73 7.08 -7.71
N ASP A 33 -18.37 8.37 -7.65
CA ASP A 33 -17.15 8.90 -8.25
C ASP A 33 -15.93 8.25 -7.56
N HIS A 34 -15.14 7.49 -8.33
CA HIS A 34 -13.92 6.85 -7.85
C HIS A 34 -12.92 7.80 -7.19
N LYS A 35 -12.92 9.09 -7.55
CA LYS A 35 -12.05 10.11 -6.95
C LYS A 35 -12.50 10.44 -5.53
N VAL A 36 -13.81 10.58 -5.31
CA VAL A 36 -14.39 10.78 -3.98
C VAL A 36 -14.15 9.56 -3.10
N ILE A 37 -14.42 8.35 -3.63
CA ILE A 37 -14.17 7.09 -2.92
C ILE A 37 -12.68 6.92 -2.58
N GLY A 38 -11.78 7.31 -3.49
CA GLY A 38 -10.34 7.30 -3.24
C GLY A 38 -9.95 8.19 -2.05
N ILE A 39 -10.49 9.42 -1.98
CA ILE A 39 -10.25 10.32 -0.84
C ILE A 39 -10.89 9.79 0.45
N GLN A 40 -12.09 9.22 0.37
CA GLN A 40 -12.76 8.57 1.49
C GLN A 40 -11.89 7.46 2.10
N TYR A 41 -11.39 6.53 1.28
CA TYR A 41 -10.44 5.52 1.72
C TYR A 41 -9.18 6.14 2.33
N LEU A 42 -8.58 7.14 1.68
CA LEU A 42 -7.33 7.74 2.14
C LEU A 42 -7.48 8.36 3.53
N VAL A 43 -8.52 9.17 3.74
CA VAL A 43 -8.80 9.84 5.02
C VAL A 43 -9.13 8.83 6.11
N THR A 44 -10.04 7.88 5.85
CA THR A 44 -10.37 6.81 6.80
C THR A 44 -9.15 6.00 7.19
N SER A 45 -8.29 5.66 6.23
CA SER A 45 -7.03 4.94 6.49
C SER A 45 -6.12 5.75 7.41
N PHE A 46 -5.97 7.06 7.18
CA PHE A 46 -5.14 7.91 8.05
C PHE A 46 -5.73 8.09 9.46
N VAL A 47 -7.06 8.06 9.63
CA VAL A 47 -7.66 8.01 10.98
C VAL A 47 -7.20 6.75 11.71
N PHE A 48 -7.27 5.59 11.05
CA PHE A 48 -6.80 4.33 11.64
C PHE A 48 -5.28 4.27 11.81
N TYR A 49 -4.50 4.96 10.97
CA TYR A 49 -3.06 5.15 11.19
C TYR A 49 -2.77 5.86 12.51
N PHE A 50 -3.48 6.94 12.83
CA PHE A 50 -3.28 7.65 14.10
C PHE A 50 -3.68 6.78 15.30
N ILE A 51 -4.77 6.02 15.18
CA ILE A 51 -5.19 5.07 16.23
C ILE A 51 -4.13 3.97 16.41
N GLY A 52 -3.74 3.29 15.34
CA GLY A 52 -2.74 2.22 15.37
C GLY A 52 -1.37 2.71 15.83
N GLY A 53 -0.97 3.93 15.45
CA GLY A 53 0.24 4.60 15.89
C GLY A 53 0.21 4.94 17.39
N ALA A 54 -0.94 5.39 17.91
CA ALA A 54 -1.11 5.60 19.35
C ALA A 54 -0.99 4.29 20.14
N LEU A 55 -1.58 3.19 19.65
CA LEU A 55 -1.43 1.86 20.25
C LEU A 55 0.05 1.39 20.21
N ALA A 56 0.77 1.63 19.12
CA ALA A 56 2.22 1.38 19.07
C ALA A 56 2.99 2.21 20.10
N GLY A 57 2.62 3.49 20.26
CA GLY A 57 3.16 4.35 21.30
C GLY A 57 3.00 3.74 22.69
N LEU A 58 1.79 3.27 23.03
CA LEU A 58 1.52 2.59 24.31
C LEU A 58 2.36 1.33 24.50
N ILE A 59 2.49 0.49 23.47
CA ILE A 59 3.36 -0.71 23.50
C ILE A 59 4.80 -0.32 23.79
N ARG A 60 5.31 0.73 23.14
CA ARG A 60 6.70 1.16 23.31
C ARG A 60 6.96 1.88 24.63
N THR A 61 5.98 2.61 25.15
CA THR A 61 6.04 3.18 26.50
C THR A 61 6.10 2.09 27.55
N GLU A 62 5.25 1.06 27.43
CA GLU A 62 5.28 -0.11 28.34
C GLU A 62 6.66 -0.78 28.32
N LEU A 63 7.23 -0.99 27.14
CA LEU A 63 8.52 -1.65 27.00
C LEU A 63 9.74 -0.75 27.28
N ALA A 64 9.53 0.47 27.79
CA ALA A 64 10.63 1.35 28.18
C ALA A 64 11.38 0.82 29.42
N THR A 65 10.69 0.06 30.27
CA THR A 65 11.23 -0.61 31.46
C THR A 65 11.03 -2.14 31.34
N PRO A 66 11.84 -2.96 32.05
CA PRO A 66 11.75 -4.42 31.95
C PRO A 66 10.46 -5.01 32.57
N ASP A 67 10.00 -4.40 33.66
CA ASP A 67 8.81 -4.82 34.39
C ASP A 67 7.55 -4.09 33.88
N PRO A 68 6.36 -4.70 34.02
CA PRO A 68 5.14 -4.10 33.51
C PRO A 68 4.63 -2.98 34.43
N ASP A 69 4.78 -1.73 33.98
CA ASP A 69 4.57 -0.54 34.80
C ASP A 69 3.36 0.31 34.35
N LEU A 70 2.99 0.27 33.06
CA LEU A 70 1.91 1.09 32.49
C LEU A 70 0.69 0.24 32.11
N LEU A 71 0.90 -0.90 31.46
CA LEU A 71 -0.13 -1.81 30.98
C LEU A 71 -0.03 -3.15 31.72
N SER A 72 -1.17 -3.68 32.16
CA SER A 72 -1.18 -5.09 32.58
C SER A 72 -0.87 -6.00 31.38
N PRO A 73 -0.30 -7.21 31.58
CA PRO A 73 -0.01 -8.13 30.48
C PRO A 73 -1.23 -8.45 29.60
N LEU A 74 -2.42 -8.52 30.20
CA LEU A 74 -3.68 -8.71 29.47
C LEU A 74 -3.99 -7.52 28.55
N THR A 75 -3.89 -6.30 29.08
CA THR A 75 -4.12 -5.08 28.30
C THR A 75 -3.07 -4.93 27.20
N TYR A 76 -1.81 -5.27 27.48
CA TYR A 76 -0.74 -5.29 26.49
C TYR A 76 -1.09 -6.20 25.31
N ASN A 77 -1.55 -7.43 25.56
CA ASN A 77 -1.95 -8.36 24.51
C ASN A 77 -3.10 -7.81 23.64
N ARG A 78 -4.08 -7.12 24.26
CA ARG A 78 -5.17 -6.44 23.53
C ARG A 78 -4.65 -5.31 22.65
N VAL A 79 -3.84 -4.42 23.22
CA VAL A 79 -3.26 -3.28 22.50
C VAL A 79 -2.37 -3.75 21.34
N PHE A 80 -1.53 -4.76 21.57
CA PHE A 80 -0.70 -5.39 20.54
C PHE A 80 -1.53 -6.01 19.41
N THR A 81 -2.58 -6.77 19.76
CA THR A 81 -3.48 -7.43 18.80
C THR A 81 -4.18 -6.40 17.93
N MET A 82 -4.73 -5.36 18.56
CA MET A 82 -5.45 -4.29 17.87
C MET A 82 -4.52 -3.42 17.03
N HIS A 83 -3.31 -3.10 17.51
CA HIS A 83 -2.30 -2.40 16.71
C HIS A 83 -2.01 -3.15 15.40
N GLY A 84 -1.65 -4.43 15.47
CA GLY A 84 -1.36 -5.23 14.28
C GLY A 84 -2.56 -5.30 13.34
N THR A 85 -3.75 -5.57 13.88
CA THR A 85 -4.98 -5.68 13.08
C THR A 85 -5.32 -4.37 12.36
N ILE A 86 -5.32 -3.24 13.08
CA ILE A 86 -5.66 -1.93 12.53
C ILE A 86 -4.67 -1.52 11.44
N MET A 87 -3.37 -1.67 11.71
CA MET A 87 -2.33 -1.24 10.77
C MET A 87 -2.38 -2.02 9.45
N LEU A 88 -2.72 -3.31 9.49
CA LEU A 88 -2.81 -4.16 8.31
C LEU A 88 -4.14 -3.98 7.56
N PHE A 89 -5.27 -4.20 8.23
CA PHE A 89 -6.58 -4.33 7.58
C PHE A 89 -7.32 -3.01 7.40
N LEU A 90 -7.04 -2.00 8.24
CA LEU A 90 -7.75 -0.71 8.23
C LEU A 90 -6.89 0.46 7.77
N TRP A 91 -5.57 0.28 7.68
CA TRP A 91 -4.66 1.33 7.21
C TRP A 91 -3.94 0.98 5.91
N ILE A 92 -2.98 0.05 5.90
CA ILE A 92 -2.08 -0.07 4.75
C ILE A 92 -2.74 -0.69 3.52
N ILE A 93 -3.59 -1.72 3.68
CA ILE A 93 -4.38 -2.29 2.58
C ILE A 93 -5.36 -1.23 2.03
N PRO A 94 -6.20 -0.58 2.86
CA PRO A 94 -7.14 0.42 2.35
C PRO A 94 -6.46 1.68 1.79
N ALA A 95 -5.29 2.06 2.29
CA ALA A 95 -4.50 3.17 1.71
C ALA A 95 -4.02 2.84 0.29
N GLY A 96 -3.58 1.59 0.02
CA GLY A 96 -3.29 1.14 -1.34
C GLY A 96 -4.54 1.20 -2.24
N ALA A 97 -5.69 0.74 -1.72
CA ALA A 97 -6.96 0.83 -2.42
C ALA A 97 -7.43 2.28 -2.66
N ALA A 98 -7.06 3.22 -1.79
CA ALA A 98 -7.33 4.65 -1.96
C ALA A 98 -6.69 5.21 -3.24
N PHE A 99 -5.39 4.94 -3.43
CA PHE A 99 -4.66 5.34 -4.62
C PHE A 99 -5.12 4.57 -5.86
N ALA A 100 -5.45 3.28 -5.72
CA ALA A 100 -6.03 2.51 -6.81
C ALA A 100 -7.34 3.13 -7.30
N ASN A 101 -8.24 3.48 -6.37
CA ASN A 101 -9.47 4.19 -6.65
C ASN A 101 -9.24 5.51 -7.38
N TYR A 102 -8.35 6.33 -6.84
CA TYR A 102 -8.12 7.66 -7.38
C TYR A 102 -7.43 7.62 -8.75
N LEU A 103 -6.42 6.78 -8.92
CA LEU A 103 -5.47 6.85 -10.03
C LEU A 103 -5.79 5.90 -11.18
N ILE A 104 -6.32 4.69 -10.96
CA ILE A 104 -6.45 3.69 -12.04
C ILE A 104 -7.24 4.24 -13.22
N PRO A 105 -8.46 4.80 -13.05
CA PRO A 105 -9.22 5.30 -14.20
C PRO A 105 -8.51 6.46 -14.90
N LEU A 106 -7.89 7.37 -14.13
CA LEU A 106 -7.13 8.49 -14.67
C LEU A 106 -5.90 8.03 -15.49
N MET A 107 -5.19 7.02 -15.00
CA MET A 107 -3.95 6.52 -15.61
C MET A 107 -4.20 5.71 -16.89
N ILE A 108 -5.38 5.11 -17.04
CA ILE A 108 -5.72 4.30 -18.22
C ILE A 108 -6.71 4.99 -19.18
N GLY A 109 -7.14 6.21 -18.86
CA GLY A 109 -8.10 6.97 -19.68
C GLY A 109 -9.56 6.54 -19.54
N ALA A 110 -9.92 5.85 -18.46
CA ALA A 110 -11.31 5.45 -18.19
C ALA A 110 -12.10 6.59 -17.53
N LYS A 111 -13.41 6.65 -17.81
CA LYS A 111 -14.33 7.63 -17.20
C LYS A 111 -14.55 7.39 -15.70
N ASP A 112 -14.65 6.12 -15.31
CA ASP A 112 -14.82 5.67 -13.93
C ASP A 112 -14.34 4.21 -13.82
N MET A 113 -14.54 3.59 -12.66
CA MET A 113 -14.39 2.15 -12.45
C MET A 113 -15.45 1.33 -13.18
N ALA A 114 -15.17 0.05 -13.42
CA ALA A 114 -16.09 -0.89 -14.07
C ALA A 114 -17.44 -1.02 -13.34
N PHE A 115 -17.42 -0.96 -12.02
CA PHE A 115 -18.61 -1.10 -11.17
C PHE A 115 -18.68 0.03 -10.13
N PRO A 116 -19.10 1.27 -10.48
CA PRO A 116 -19.05 2.42 -9.58
C PRO A 116 -19.86 2.24 -8.29
N LYS A 117 -21.06 1.63 -8.37
CA LYS A 117 -21.88 1.33 -7.17
C LYS A 117 -21.25 0.27 -6.27
N LEU A 118 -20.65 -0.76 -6.86
CA LEU A 118 -19.94 -1.80 -6.11
C LEU A 118 -18.74 -1.21 -5.37
N ASN A 119 -18.06 -0.26 -6.02
CA ASN A 119 -16.95 0.48 -5.46
C ASN A 119 -17.33 1.25 -4.19
N ALA A 120 -18.47 1.94 -4.25
CA ALA A 120 -19.02 2.68 -3.13
C ALA A 120 -19.40 1.75 -1.96
N VAL A 121 -20.07 0.62 -2.25
CA VAL A 121 -20.38 -0.42 -1.25
C VAL A 121 -19.12 -0.95 -0.60
N ALA A 122 -18.08 -1.25 -1.39
CA ALA A 122 -16.80 -1.72 -0.87
C ALA A 122 -16.22 -0.75 0.17
N PHE A 123 -16.22 0.57 -0.10
CA PHE A 123 -15.76 1.56 0.88
C PHE A 123 -16.57 1.53 2.18
N TRP A 124 -17.91 1.56 2.09
CA TRP A 124 -18.75 1.61 3.28
C TRP A 124 -18.66 0.34 4.13
N MET A 125 -18.46 -0.83 3.51
CA MET A 125 -18.15 -2.06 4.24
C MET A 125 -16.85 -1.92 5.04
N ASN A 126 -15.79 -1.34 4.46
CA ASN A 126 -14.54 -1.11 5.17
C ASN A 126 -14.75 -0.21 6.41
N ALA A 127 -15.45 0.92 6.23
CA ALA A 127 -15.73 1.85 7.32
C ALA A 127 -16.56 1.20 8.45
N VAL A 128 -17.62 0.47 8.10
CA VAL A 128 -18.47 -0.24 9.08
C VAL A 128 -17.69 -1.36 9.78
N GLY A 129 -16.91 -2.14 9.04
CA GLY A 129 -16.07 -3.19 9.63
C GLY A 129 -15.02 -2.65 10.60
N GLY A 130 -14.46 -1.47 10.29
CA GLY A 130 -13.55 -0.75 11.17
C GLY A 130 -14.22 -0.24 12.45
N LEU A 131 -15.42 0.36 12.34
CA LEU A 131 -16.20 0.76 13.51
C LEU A 131 -16.60 -0.43 14.39
N LEU A 132 -17.01 -1.54 13.77
CA LEU A 132 -17.29 -2.78 14.46
C LEU A 132 -16.04 -3.27 15.20
N LEU A 133 -14.86 -3.20 14.59
CA LEU A 133 -13.62 -3.65 15.21
C LEU A 133 -13.30 -2.79 16.43
N MET A 134 -13.45 -1.46 16.32
CA MET A 134 -13.24 -0.54 17.44
C MET A 134 -14.23 -0.75 18.58
N SER A 135 -15.43 -1.26 18.30
CA SER A 135 -16.41 -1.56 19.34
C SER A 135 -15.94 -2.67 20.31
N SER A 136 -15.01 -3.54 19.88
CA SER A 136 -14.44 -4.60 20.72
C SER A 136 -13.76 -4.06 21.99
N PHE A 137 -13.22 -2.83 21.97
CA PHE A 137 -12.63 -2.22 23.17
C PHE A 137 -13.62 -2.06 24.33
N PHE A 138 -14.92 -1.96 24.05
CA PHE A 138 -15.95 -1.80 25.09
C PHE A 138 -16.41 -3.11 25.73
N VAL A 139 -16.14 -4.26 25.09
CA VAL A 139 -16.63 -5.58 25.53
C VAL A 139 -15.51 -6.58 25.81
N GLY A 140 -14.26 -6.11 25.74
CA GLY A 140 -13.05 -6.94 25.83
C GLY A 140 -12.49 -7.20 24.44
N ALA A 141 -11.45 -6.45 24.05
CA ALA A 141 -10.81 -6.59 22.75
C ALA A 141 -10.18 -7.99 22.56
N PRO A 142 -9.98 -8.45 21.30
CA PRO A 142 -9.23 -9.67 21.02
C PRO A 142 -7.79 -9.57 21.56
N GLU A 143 -7.25 -10.71 22.00
CA GLU A 143 -5.97 -10.76 22.72
C GLU A 143 -5.04 -11.90 22.28
N ALA A 144 -5.36 -12.57 21.16
CA ALA A 144 -4.59 -13.69 20.60
C ALA A 144 -3.54 -13.28 19.53
N GLY A 145 -3.25 -11.98 19.40
CA GLY A 145 -2.45 -11.40 18.32
C GLY A 145 -3.25 -11.29 17.01
N TRP A 146 -2.77 -10.48 16.06
CA TRP A 146 -3.47 -10.31 14.76
C TRP A 146 -3.55 -11.60 13.92
N THR A 147 -2.81 -12.64 14.32
CA THR A 147 -2.85 -13.98 13.73
C THR A 147 -3.95 -14.86 14.30
N SER A 148 -4.52 -14.52 15.47
CA SER A 148 -5.67 -15.21 16.08
C SER A 148 -5.59 -16.74 16.10
N TYR A 149 -4.42 -17.28 16.45
CA TYR A 149 -4.20 -18.72 16.39
C TYR A 149 -5.00 -19.51 17.43
N PRO A 150 -5.73 -20.56 17.00
CA PRO A 150 -6.14 -21.63 17.90
C PRO A 150 -4.92 -22.37 18.46
N PRO A 151 -4.98 -22.92 19.69
CA PRO A 151 -6.15 -22.93 20.55
C PRO A 151 -6.36 -21.63 21.35
N LEU A 152 -5.43 -20.66 21.30
CA LEU A 152 -5.50 -19.45 22.13
C LEU A 152 -6.74 -18.60 21.82
N SER A 153 -7.05 -18.36 20.55
CA SER A 153 -8.25 -17.61 20.13
C SER A 153 -9.57 -18.29 20.54
N LEU A 154 -9.56 -19.60 20.82
CA LEU A 154 -10.75 -20.33 21.29
C LEU A 154 -11.04 -20.12 22.78
N ILE A 155 -10.04 -19.72 23.56
CA ILE A 155 -10.14 -19.62 25.03
C ILE A 155 -9.95 -18.18 25.54
N SER A 156 -9.56 -17.25 24.66
CA SER A 156 -9.29 -15.86 24.98
C SER A 156 -10.39 -14.94 24.45
N SER A 157 -10.95 -14.11 25.34
CA SER A 157 -11.93 -13.05 25.01
C SER A 157 -12.93 -13.42 23.91
N GLN A 158 -13.74 -14.47 24.12
CA GLN A 158 -14.65 -15.04 23.11
C GLN A 158 -15.48 -13.98 22.36
N VAL A 159 -16.03 -13.00 23.09
CA VAL A 159 -16.82 -11.91 22.48
C VAL A 159 -15.96 -10.97 21.63
N GLY A 160 -14.77 -10.61 22.13
CA GLY A 160 -13.82 -9.78 21.41
C GLY A 160 -13.30 -10.43 20.14
N GLU A 161 -13.00 -11.73 20.22
CA GLU A 161 -12.55 -12.53 19.09
C GLU A 161 -13.65 -12.65 18.03
N GLU A 162 -14.91 -12.90 18.42
CA GLU A 162 -16.02 -12.96 17.46
C GLU A 162 -16.26 -11.61 16.78
N ILE A 163 -16.18 -10.48 17.51
CA ILE A 163 -16.25 -9.15 16.89
C ILE A 163 -15.09 -8.94 15.90
N TRP A 164 -13.88 -9.38 16.27
CA TRP A 164 -12.72 -9.32 15.37
C TRP A 164 -12.95 -10.13 14.09
N ILE A 165 -13.41 -11.38 14.20
CA ILE A 165 -13.76 -12.25 13.07
C ILE A 165 -14.78 -11.56 12.16
N LEU A 166 -15.91 -11.10 12.71
CA LEU A 166 -16.97 -10.44 11.93
C LEU A 166 -16.46 -9.18 11.23
N SER A 167 -15.65 -8.37 11.92
CA SER A 167 -15.00 -7.20 11.34
C SER A 167 -14.09 -7.55 10.16
N ILE A 168 -13.23 -8.54 10.32
CA ILE A 168 -12.30 -8.95 9.26
C ILE A 168 -13.06 -9.59 8.08
N LEU A 169 -14.16 -10.30 8.31
CA LEU A 169 -15.02 -10.81 7.22
C LEU A 169 -15.64 -9.67 6.41
N VAL A 170 -16.14 -8.62 7.07
CA VAL A 170 -16.71 -7.45 6.38
C VAL A 170 -15.63 -6.68 5.61
N ILE A 171 -14.46 -6.44 6.22
CA ILE A 171 -13.32 -5.74 5.58
C ILE A 171 -12.72 -6.59 4.44
N GLY A 172 -12.64 -7.91 4.61
CA GLY A 172 -12.19 -8.84 3.60
C GLY A 172 -13.12 -8.85 2.39
N THR A 173 -14.44 -8.85 2.62
CA THR A 173 -15.44 -8.75 1.55
C THR A 173 -15.30 -7.43 0.79
N SER A 174 -15.14 -6.31 1.50
CA SER A 174 -14.81 -5.01 0.89
C SER A 174 -13.60 -5.11 -0.05
N SER A 175 -12.53 -5.76 0.40
CA SER A 175 -11.29 -5.94 -0.37
C SER A 175 -11.50 -6.78 -1.63
N VAL A 176 -12.30 -7.86 -1.55
CA VAL A 176 -12.65 -8.71 -2.72
C VAL A 176 -13.43 -7.91 -3.76
N LEU A 177 -14.42 -7.11 -3.32
CA LEU A 177 -15.23 -6.28 -4.22
C LEU A 177 -14.38 -5.20 -4.90
N GLY A 178 -13.49 -4.54 -4.15
CA GLY A 178 -12.54 -3.57 -4.71
C GLY A 178 -11.57 -4.21 -5.70
N ALA A 179 -11.00 -5.38 -5.36
CA ALA A 179 -10.07 -6.10 -6.21
C ALA A 179 -10.70 -6.52 -7.55
N LEU A 180 -11.93 -7.04 -7.53
CA LEU A 180 -12.71 -7.39 -8.72
C LEU A 180 -12.91 -6.16 -9.62
N ASN A 181 -13.25 -5.04 -9.00
CA ASN A 181 -13.49 -3.79 -9.70
C ASN A 181 -12.22 -3.28 -10.38
N PHE A 182 -11.11 -3.16 -9.64
CA PHE A 182 -9.82 -2.73 -10.18
C PHE A 182 -9.32 -3.64 -11.31
N PHE A 183 -9.43 -4.96 -11.12
CA PHE A 183 -9.05 -5.94 -12.14
C PHE A 183 -9.83 -5.72 -13.44
N THR A 184 -11.15 -5.60 -13.34
CA THR A 184 -12.04 -5.42 -14.49
C THR A 184 -11.75 -4.09 -15.20
N THR A 185 -11.60 -3.00 -14.44
CA THR A 185 -11.25 -1.68 -14.97
C THR A 185 -9.94 -1.72 -15.77
N ILE A 186 -8.87 -2.27 -15.18
CA ILE A 186 -7.56 -2.34 -15.83
C ILE A 186 -7.60 -3.20 -17.10
N VAL A 187 -8.31 -4.33 -17.08
CA VAL A 187 -8.29 -5.29 -18.20
C VAL A 187 -9.22 -4.86 -19.34
N LYS A 188 -10.33 -4.18 -19.05
CA LYS A 188 -11.42 -3.95 -20.01
C LYS A 188 -11.70 -2.49 -20.37
N MET A 189 -11.19 -1.50 -19.64
CA MET A 189 -11.59 -0.10 -19.80
C MET A 189 -10.45 0.86 -20.14
N ARG A 190 -9.30 0.35 -20.59
CA ARG A 190 -8.21 1.20 -21.10
C ARG A 190 -8.66 1.95 -22.36
N THR A 191 -8.11 3.14 -22.59
CA THR A 191 -8.23 3.83 -23.87
C THR A 191 -7.77 2.91 -25.02
N PRO A 192 -8.43 2.92 -26.19
CA PRO A 192 -8.10 2.04 -27.33
C PRO A 192 -6.64 2.07 -27.77
N THR A 193 -5.96 3.20 -27.55
CA THR A 193 -4.56 3.40 -27.92
C THR A 193 -3.56 2.75 -26.95
N MET A 194 -4.00 2.32 -25.77
CA MET A 194 -3.13 1.77 -24.73
C MET A 194 -3.15 0.25 -24.74
N THR A 195 -2.03 -0.38 -25.15
CA THR A 195 -1.85 -1.82 -24.98
C THR A 195 -1.45 -2.15 -23.53
N ILE A 196 -1.41 -3.44 -23.19
CA ILE A 196 -0.97 -3.87 -21.85
C ILE A 196 0.48 -3.47 -21.56
N HIS A 197 1.32 -3.28 -22.59
CA HIS A 197 2.73 -2.90 -22.45
C HIS A 197 2.95 -1.39 -22.39
N ASP A 198 1.89 -0.60 -22.51
CA ASP A 198 1.95 0.87 -22.45
C ASP A 198 1.34 1.41 -21.15
N MET A 199 0.81 0.52 -20.29
CA MET A 199 0.22 0.89 -19.01
C MET A 199 1.28 1.41 -18.03
N PRO A 200 0.94 2.37 -17.16
CA PRO A 200 1.76 2.71 -16.00
C PRO A 200 2.06 1.49 -15.11
N LEU A 201 3.25 1.46 -14.50
CA LEU A 201 3.70 0.37 -13.64
C LEU A 201 2.87 0.26 -12.35
N PHE A 202 2.24 1.36 -11.93
CA PHE A 202 1.19 1.33 -10.90
C PHE A 202 0.01 0.44 -11.28
N CYS A 203 -0.47 0.51 -12.53
CA CYS A 203 -1.54 -0.36 -13.01
C CYS A 203 -1.13 -1.83 -13.05
N TRP A 204 0.12 -2.14 -13.43
CA TRP A 204 0.67 -3.50 -13.34
C TRP A 204 0.72 -4.02 -11.90
N ALA A 205 1.18 -3.19 -10.96
CA ALA A 205 1.20 -3.53 -9.54
C ALA A 205 -0.20 -3.78 -8.98
N MET A 206 -1.18 -2.93 -9.35
CA MET A 206 -2.56 -3.10 -8.92
C MET A 206 -3.23 -4.31 -9.56
N LEU A 207 -2.89 -4.67 -10.80
CA LEU A 207 -3.35 -5.90 -11.43
C LEU A 207 -2.91 -7.14 -10.63
N GLY A 208 -1.61 -7.23 -10.28
CA GLY A 208 -1.09 -8.31 -9.42
C GLY A 208 -1.74 -8.30 -8.03
N THR A 209 -1.90 -7.12 -7.44
CA THR A 209 -2.57 -6.94 -6.14
C THR A 209 -4.02 -7.47 -6.16
N SER A 210 -4.78 -7.14 -7.20
CA SER A 210 -6.15 -7.62 -7.36
C SER A 210 -6.22 -9.14 -7.51
N ILE A 211 -5.32 -9.75 -8.27
CA ILE A 211 -5.27 -11.22 -8.44
C ILE A 211 -5.04 -11.90 -7.09
N LEU A 212 -4.06 -11.42 -6.31
CA LEU A 212 -3.78 -11.95 -4.98
C LEU A 212 -4.98 -11.81 -4.04
N ALA A 213 -5.64 -10.65 -4.05
CA ALA A 213 -6.80 -10.39 -3.22
C ALA A 213 -7.99 -11.30 -3.56
N LEU A 214 -8.25 -11.54 -4.86
CA LEU A 214 -9.34 -12.40 -5.32
C LEU A 214 -9.12 -13.88 -5.00
N ILE A 215 -7.87 -14.34 -4.98
CA ILE A 215 -7.54 -15.75 -4.69
C ILE A 215 -7.37 -16.00 -3.19
N GLY A 216 -6.60 -15.15 -2.50
CA GLY A 216 -6.22 -15.38 -1.10
C GLY A 216 -7.34 -15.05 -0.11
N THR A 217 -8.02 -13.90 -0.28
CA THR A 217 -8.96 -13.40 0.75
C THR A 217 -10.12 -14.36 1.05
N PRO A 218 -10.70 -15.07 0.06
CA PRO A 218 -11.72 -16.09 0.35
C PRO A 218 -11.24 -17.23 1.27
N VAL A 219 -9.95 -17.58 1.25
CA VAL A 219 -9.40 -18.62 2.13
C VAL A 219 -9.32 -18.14 3.58
N LEU A 220 -8.95 -16.87 3.81
CA LEU A 220 -9.06 -16.28 5.15
C LEU A 220 -10.52 -16.28 5.62
N ALA A 221 -11.45 -15.87 4.75
CA ALA A 221 -12.86 -15.85 5.11
C ALA A 221 -13.35 -17.25 5.56
N ALA A 222 -12.97 -18.30 4.85
CA ALA A 222 -13.28 -19.67 5.26
C ALA A 222 -12.67 -20.04 6.62
N ALA A 223 -11.39 -19.70 6.86
CA ALA A 223 -10.72 -19.96 8.13
C ALA A 223 -11.42 -19.25 9.30
N LEU A 224 -11.83 -18.00 9.11
CA LEU A 224 -12.52 -17.20 10.11
C LEU A 224 -13.95 -17.71 10.37
N ILE A 225 -14.67 -18.14 9.34
CA ILE A 225 -16.00 -18.75 9.51
C ILE A 225 -15.90 -20.04 10.31
N PHE A 226 -14.92 -20.91 10.02
CA PHE A 226 -14.71 -22.13 10.80
C PHE A 226 -14.29 -21.83 12.24
N LEU A 227 -13.45 -20.82 12.45
CA LEU A 227 -13.07 -20.38 13.79
C LEU A 227 -14.28 -19.84 14.57
N SER A 228 -15.13 -19.05 13.92
CA SER A 228 -16.39 -18.57 14.50
C SER A 228 -17.30 -19.73 14.88
N PHE A 229 -17.46 -20.73 14.02
CA PHE A 229 -18.26 -21.91 14.36
C PHE A 229 -17.70 -22.69 15.55
N ASP A 230 -16.38 -22.78 15.70
CA ASP A 230 -15.78 -23.37 16.90
C ASP A 230 -16.10 -22.54 18.16
N LEU A 231 -16.13 -21.20 18.05
CA LEU A 231 -16.45 -20.29 19.16
C LEU A 231 -17.94 -20.29 19.55
N ILE A 232 -18.86 -20.23 18.59
CA ILE A 232 -20.29 -19.95 18.86
C ILE A 232 -21.24 -21.09 18.49
N ALA A 233 -20.83 -22.01 17.63
CA ALA A 233 -21.65 -23.15 17.20
C ALA A 233 -21.20 -24.50 17.79
N GLY A 234 -20.07 -24.53 18.51
CA GLY A 234 -19.54 -25.72 19.18
C GLY A 234 -18.97 -26.76 18.24
N THR A 235 -18.54 -26.37 17.03
CA THR A 235 -17.76 -27.24 16.15
C THR A 235 -16.34 -27.45 16.69
N ASN A 236 -15.57 -28.33 16.05
CA ASN A 236 -14.20 -28.64 16.46
C ASN A 236 -13.26 -28.71 15.25
N PHE A 237 -13.32 -27.71 14.36
CA PHE A 237 -12.41 -27.65 13.21
C PHE A 237 -10.95 -27.51 13.65
N PHE A 238 -10.69 -26.60 14.60
CA PHE A 238 -9.36 -26.25 15.07
C PHE A 238 -9.14 -26.56 16.56
N ASN A 239 -10.17 -27.02 17.28
CA ASN A 239 -10.08 -27.40 18.68
C ASN A 239 -9.42 -28.79 18.84
N PRO A 240 -8.18 -28.90 19.36
CA PRO A 240 -7.51 -30.20 19.51
C PRO A 240 -8.20 -31.14 20.49
N THR A 241 -8.90 -30.60 21.49
CA THR A 241 -9.66 -31.38 22.48
C THR A 241 -10.85 -32.12 21.87
N GLY A 242 -11.40 -31.60 20.76
CA GLY A 242 -12.47 -32.21 19.99
C GLY A 242 -12.01 -32.96 18.74
N GLY A 243 -10.69 -33.16 18.57
CA GLY A 243 -10.10 -33.84 17.40
C GLY A 243 -9.79 -32.94 16.20
N GLY A 244 -9.98 -31.62 16.32
CA GLY A 244 -9.57 -30.63 15.32
C GLY A 244 -8.06 -30.38 15.28
N ASP A 245 -7.59 -29.67 14.26
CA ASP A 245 -6.16 -29.40 14.06
C ASP A 245 -5.86 -27.89 13.96
N PRO A 246 -5.21 -27.28 14.98
CA PRO A 246 -4.84 -25.86 14.93
C PRO A 246 -3.80 -25.53 13.85
N ILE A 247 -3.03 -26.51 13.36
CA ILE A 247 -2.05 -26.31 12.27
C ILE A 247 -2.76 -26.09 10.93
N VAL A 248 -3.95 -26.68 10.74
CA VAL A 248 -4.78 -26.39 9.56
C VAL A 248 -5.20 -24.92 9.53
N TYR A 249 -5.56 -24.33 10.68
CA TYR A 249 -5.81 -22.89 10.76
C TYR A 249 -4.59 -22.08 10.31
N GLN A 250 -3.39 -22.43 10.78
CA GLN A 250 -2.16 -21.74 10.37
C GLN A 250 -1.94 -21.82 8.86
N HIS A 251 -2.16 -22.99 8.24
CA HIS A 251 -2.05 -23.14 6.80
C HIS A 251 -3.05 -22.25 6.05
N MET A 252 -4.32 -22.23 6.46
CA MET A 252 -5.34 -21.39 5.81
C MET A 252 -5.06 -19.90 6.01
N PHE A 253 -4.71 -19.50 7.23
CA PHE A 253 -4.38 -18.13 7.57
C PHE A 253 -3.17 -17.65 6.77
N TRP A 254 -2.06 -18.41 6.73
CA TRP A 254 -0.88 -17.99 5.99
C TRP A 254 -1.01 -18.11 4.48
N PHE A 255 -1.81 -19.06 3.99
CA PHE A 255 -2.15 -19.12 2.57
C PHE A 255 -2.77 -17.80 2.10
N TYR A 256 -3.54 -17.11 2.94
CA TYR A 256 -3.96 -15.74 2.69
C TYR A 256 -2.88 -14.71 3.06
N SER A 257 -2.44 -14.72 4.32
CA SER A 257 -1.71 -13.60 4.93
C SER A 257 -0.35 -13.40 4.30
N HIS A 258 0.27 -14.45 3.74
CA HIS A 258 1.49 -14.27 3.00
C HIS A 258 1.28 -13.56 1.65
N PRO A 259 0.36 -13.99 0.76
CA PRO A 259 -0.12 -13.15 -0.34
C PRO A 259 -0.53 -11.73 0.08
N ALA A 260 -1.16 -11.59 1.25
CA ALA A 260 -1.60 -10.30 1.75
C ALA A 260 -0.44 -9.32 1.98
N VAL A 261 0.74 -9.78 2.39
CA VAL A 261 1.90 -8.86 2.49
C VAL A 261 2.32 -8.31 1.12
N TYR A 262 2.07 -9.06 0.04
CA TYR A 262 2.27 -8.54 -1.32
C TYR A 262 1.15 -7.59 -1.76
N ILE A 263 -0.09 -7.84 -1.35
CA ILE A 263 -1.20 -6.88 -1.50
C ILE A 263 -0.84 -5.53 -0.83
N MET A 264 -0.13 -5.59 0.30
CA MET A 264 0.28 -4.40 1.04
C MET A 264 1.49 -3.66 0.46
N VAL A 265 2.34 -4.32 -0.35
CA VAL A 265 3.60 -3.71 -0.84
C VAL A 265 3.62 -3.45 -2.34
N LEU A 266 2.98 -4.28 -3.16
CA LEU A 266 2.95 -4.13 -4.61
C LEU A 266 2.40 -2.77 -5.05
N PRO A 267 1.28 -2.24 -4.49
CA PRO A 267 0.80 -0.90 -4.87
C PRO A 267 1.89 0.17 -4.73
N PHE A 268 2.69 0.07 -3.66
CA PHE A 268 3.75 1.03 -3.40
C PHE A 268 5.00 0.79 -4.26
N PHE A 269 5.28 -0.44 -4.70
CA PHE A 269 6.25 -0.67 -5.78
C PHE A 269 5.82 0.03 -7.07
N GLY A 270 4.52 -0.01 -7.37
CA GLY A 270 3.91 0.74 -8.46
C GLY A 270 4.13 2.24 -8.29
N VAL A 271 3.75 2.79 -7.13
CA VAL A 271 3.94 4.21 -6.79
C VAL A 271 5.38 4.67 -6.99
N ILE A 272 6.35 3.93 -6.45
CA ILE A 272 7.76 4.29 -6.54
C ILE A 272 8.23 4.24 -8.00
N SER A 273 7.70 3.32 -8.79
CA SER A 273 7.97 3.26 -10.22
C SER A 273 7.40 4.45 -11.00
N GLU A 274 6.40 5.16 -10.48
CA GLU A 274 5.93 6.44 -11.05
C GLU A 274 6.77 7.63 -10.55
N ILE A 275 7.06 7.68 -9.25
CA ILE A 275 7.73 8.82 -8.60
C ILE A 275 9.16 8.99 -9.13
N LEU A 276 9.95 7.91 -9.16
CA LEU A 276 11.37 7.99 -9.47
C LEU A 276 11.67 8.56 -10.87
N PRO A 277 11.07 8.07 -11.97
CA PRO A 277 11.40 8.59 -13.30
C PRO A 277 10.99 10.07 -13.46
N VAL A 278 9.86 10.49 -12.88
CA VAL A 278 9.39 11.89 -12.90
C VAL A 278 10.40 12.82 -12.25
N HIS A 279 10.88 12.48 -11.04
CA HIS A 279 11.73 13.35 -10.24
C HIS A 279 13.23 13.18 -10.51
N ALA A 280 13.62 12.09 -11.19
CA ALA A 280 14.96 11.90 -11.75
C ALA A 280 15.09 12.41 -13.20
N ARG A 281 13.98 12.76 -13.85
CA ARG A 281 13.93 13.19 -15.27
C ARG A 281 14.59 12.20 -16.21
N LYS A 282 14.33 10.91 -15.96
CA LYS A 282 14.92 9.82 -16.72
C LYS A 282 13.88 8.71 -16.88
N PRO A 283 13.86 8.00 -18.03
CA PRO A 283 13.00 6.85 -18.21
C PRO A 283 13.25 5.79 -17.14
N VAL A 284 12.19 5.07 -16.80
CA VAL A 284 12.32 3.91 -15.92
C VAL A 284 13.20 2.85 -16.59
N PHE A 285 14.25 2.43 -15.90
CA PHE A 285 15.13 1.40 -16.41
C PHE A 285 14.42 0.05 -16.35
N GLY A 286 14.27 -0.63 -17.49
CA GLY A 286 13.71 -1.99 -17.51
C GLY A 286 12.21 -2.07 -17.23
N TYR A 287 11.39 -1.20 -17.83
CA TYR A 287 9.91 -1.23 -17.70
C TYR A 287 9.32 -2.65 -17.73
N ARG A 288 9.62 -3.43 -18.78
CA ARG A 288 9.10 -4.81 -18.92
C ARG A 288 9.57 -5.73 -17.80
N ALA A 289 10.82 -5.57 -17.35
CA ALA A 289 11.37 -6.35 -16.25
C ALA A 289 10.66 -6.02 -14.93
N ILE A 290 10.34 -4.74 -14.68
CA ILE A 290 9.54 -4.34 -13.51
C ILE A 290 8.11 -4.90 -13.61
N ALA A 291 7.45 -4.79 -14.77
CA ALA A 291 6.09 -5.28 -14.98
C ALA A 291 6.00 -6.81 -14.74
N TYR A 292 6.83 -7.60 -15.43
CA TYR A 292 6.79 -9.06 -15.31
C TYR A 292 7.30 -9.56 -13.96
N SER A 293 8.24 -8.87 -13.31
CA SER A 293 8.63 -9.21 -11.93
C SER A 293 7.48 -9.00 -10.94
N SER A 294 6.59 -8.01 -11.14
CA SER A 294 5.36 -7.89 -10.32
C SER A 294 4.48 -9.12 -10.46
N MET A 295 4.30 -9.61 -11.69
CA MET A 295 3.47 -10.79 -11.96
C MET A 295 4.11 -12.08 -11.42
N LEU A 296 5.43 -12.20 -11.50
CA LEU A 296 6.16 -13.32 -10.91
C LEU A 296 6.05 -13.33 -9.39
N ILE A 297 6.13 -12.17 -8.72
CA ILE A 297 5.88 -12.06 -7.27
C ILE A 297 4.45 -12.48 -6.94
N CYS A 298 3.47 -12.07 -7.74
CA CYS A 298 2.07 -12.49 -7.57
C CYS A 298 1.92 -14.02 -7.65
N PHE A 299 2.49 -14.66 -8.66
CA PHE A 299 2.45 -16.12 -8.77
C PHE A 299 3.17 -16.81 -7.60
N LEU A 300 4.42 -16.42 -7.32
CA LEU A 300 5.22 -17.05 -6.27
C LEU A 300 4.62 -16.85 -4.88
N GLY A 301 4.01 -15.69 -4.62
CA GLY A 301 3.37 -15.38 -3.34
C GLY A 301 2.26 -16.36 -2.95
N LEU A 302 1.61 -17.01 -3.93
CA LEU A 302 0.59 -18.03 -3.70
C LEU A 302 1.17 -19.41 -3.33
N ILE A 303 2.48 -19.63 -3.45
CA ILE A 303 3.12 -20.95 -3.26
C ILE A 303 4.25 -20.97 -2.22
N VAL A 304 4.34 -19.96 -1.35
CA VAL A 304 5.43 -19.87 -0.37
C VAL A 304 5.01 -19.72 1.10
N TRP A 305 3.70 -19.73 1.39
CA TRP A 305 3.16 -19.30 2.69
C TRP A 305 3.71 -20.05 3.92
N ALA A 306 4.08 -21.32 3.78
CA ALA A 306 4.48 -22.12 4.93
C ALA A 306 5.87 -21.77 5.49
N HIS A 307 6.59 -20.78 4.92
CA HIS A 307 7.76 -20.24 5.60
C HIS A 307 7.43 -19.54 6.92
N HIS A 308 6.18 -19.10 7.14
CA HIS A 308 5.72 -18.63 8.44
C HIS A 308 5.53 -19.74 9.47
N MET A 309 5.71 -21.00 9.06
CA MET A 309 5.37 -22.21 9.81
C MET A 309 6.57 -23.17 9.93
N PHE A 310 7.80 -22.68 9.75
CA PHE A 310 8.99 -23.53 9.82
C PHE A 310 9.17 -24.19 11.18
N THR A 311 8.73 -23.55 12.27
CA THR A 311 8.76 -24.10 13.63
C THR A 311 7.50 -24.87 14.02
N SER A 312 6.43 -24.84 13.21
CA SER A 312 5.14 -25.49 13.47
C SER A 312 5.11 -27.00 13.21
N GLY A 313 6.25 -27.70 13.30
CA GLY A 313 6.31 -29.15 13.05
C GLY A 313 6.24 -29.57 11.57
N THR A 314 6.34 -28.62 10.62
CA THR A 314 6.36 -28.88 9.17
C THR A 314 7.40 -29.94 8.78
N PRO A 315 7.07 -30.98 7.97
CA PRO A 315 8.03 -32.01 7.56
C PRO A 315 9.25 -31.45 6.84
N GLY A 316 10.42 -32.09 7.03
CA GLY A 316 11.71 -31.58 6.53
C GLY A 316 11.74 -31.30 5.02
N TRP A 317 11.19 -32.19 4.20
CA TRP A 317 11.13 -31.99 2.74
C TRP A 317 10.29 -30.77 2.35
N LEU A 318 9.22 -30.50 3.09
CA LEU A 318 8.32 -29.37 2.86
C LEU A 318 9.01 -28.06 3.27
N ARG A 319 9.72 -28.05 4.40
CA ARG A 319 10.58 -26.91 4.79
C ARG A 319 11.60 -26.56 3.71
N MET A 320 12.26 -27.56 3.12
CA MET A 320 13.25 -27.35 2.05
C MET A 320 12.61 -26.75 0.79
N PHE A 321 11.43 -27.23 0.38
CA PHE A 321 10.68 -26.65 -0.74
C PHE A 321 10.35 -25.17 -0.48
N PHE A 322 9.74 -24.88 0.68
CA PHE A 322 9.32 -23.52 1.02
C PHE A 322 10.52 -22.58 1.24
N MET A 323 11.64 -23.06 1.76
CA MET A 323 12.89 -22.30 1.82
C MET A 323 13.36 -21.86 0.43
N ALA A 324 13.52 -22.82 -0.49
CA ALA A 324 13.99 -22.53 -1.84
C ALA A 324 13.02 -21.63 -2.62
N ALA A 325 11.72 -21.91 -2.53
CA ALA A 325 10.69 -21.11 -3.20
C ALA A 325 10.62 -19.67 -2.63
N THR A 326 10.76 -19.50 -1.31
CA THR A 326 10.79 -18.16 -0.69
C THR A 326 12.05 -17.39 -1.08
N MET A 327 13.22 -18.04 -1.10
CA MET A 327 14.45 -17.42 -1.58
C MET A 327 14.34 -16.97 -3.04
N LEU A 328 13.62 -17.73 -3.88
CA LEU A 328 13.39 -17.37 -5.29
C LEU A 328 12.63 -16.04 -5.44
N ILE A 329 11.77 -15.67 -4.49
CA ILE A 329 11.04 -14.37 -4.53
C ILE A 329 11.98 -13.17 -4.38
N ALA A 330 13.15 -13.35 -3.77
CA ALA A 330 14.15 -12.29 -3.68
C ALA A 330 14.65 -11.86 -5.07
N VAL A 331 14.61 -12.75 -6.08
CA VAL A 331 15.07 -12.46 -7.44
C VAL A 331 14.21 -11.39 -8.15
N PRO A 332 12.88 -11.56 -8.35
CA PRO A 332 12.06 -10.51 -8.96
C PRO A 332 12.04 -9.22 -8.16
N THR A 333 12.14 -9.31 -6.82
CA THR A 333 12.26 -8.14 -5.97
C THR A 333 13.59 -7.40 -6.20
N GLY A 334 14.69 -8.12 -6.32
CA GLY A 334 16.00 -7.58 -6.65
C GLY A 334 16.02 -6.88 -8.00
N ILE A 335 15.40 -7.48 -9.03
CA ILE A 335 15.23 -6.86 -10.36
C ILE A 335 14.62 -5.45 -10.23
N LYS A 336 13.59 -5.29 -9.40
CA LYS A 336 12.95 -3.99 -9.18
C LYS A 336 13.88 -3.00 -8.48
N VAL A 337 14.54 -3.41 -7.41
CA VAL A 337 15.47 -2.54 -6.66
C VAL A 337 16.60 -2.05 -7.56
N PHE A 338 17.23 -2.94 -8.33
CA PHE A 338 18.27 -2.54 -9.29
C PHE A 338 17.73 -1.62 -10.39
N SER A 339 16.51 -1.89 -10.89
CA SER A 339 15.85 -1.06 -11.88
C SER A 339 15.57 0.36 -11.36
N TRP A 340 15.11 0.49 -10.11
CA TRP A 340 14.90 1.79 -9.46
C TRP A 340 16.21 2.54 -9.26
N VAL A 341 17.26 1.88 -8.76
CA VAL A 341 18.59 2.51 -8.61
C VAL A 341 19.11 2.98 -9.97
N ALA A 342 19.01 2.15 -11.01
CA ALA A 342 19.42 2.49 -12.37
C ALA A 342 18.58 3.63 -12.99
N THR A 343 17.30 3.76 -12.61
CA THR A 343 16.42 4.88 -13.01
C THR A 343 16.90 6.19 -12.42
N ILE A 344 17.39 6.20 -11.18
CA ILE A 344 17.90 7.41 -10.52
C ILE A 344 19.33 7.73 -11.00
N TRP A 345 20.13 6.71 -11.28
CA TRP A 345 21.53 6.86 -11.66
C TRP A 345 21.71 7.69 -12.94
N GLY A 346 22.48 8.78 -12.86
CA GLY A 346 22.72 9.70 -13.97
C GLY A 346 21.54 10.62 -14.30
N GLY A 347 20.44 10.57 -13.54
CA GLY A 347 19.30 11.46 -13.68
C GLY A 347 19.55 12.87 -13.08
N LYS A 348 18.69 13.82 -13.44
CA LYS A 348 18.65 15.16 -12.83
C LYS A 348 17.66 15.17 -11.67
N ILE A 349 18.16 14.83 -10.48
CA ILE A 349 17.34 14.56 -9.30
C ILE A 349 16.82 15.85 -8.67
N SER A 350 15.51 15.93 -8.48
CA SER A 350 14.87 16.93 -7.62
C SER A 350 14.70 16.38 -6.20
N LEU A 351 15.44 16.91 -5.22
CA LEU A 351 15.32 16.54 -3.80
C LEU A 351 14.11 17.21 -3.13
N ASN A 352 12.92 16.94 -3.68
CA ASN A 352 11.63 17.24 -3.07
C ASN A 352 11.17 16.07 -2.19
N SER A 353 10.08 16.28 -1.47
CA SER A 353 9.55 15.35 -0.47
C SER A 353 9.19 13.99 -1.08
N ALA A 354 8.52 13.97 -2.23
CA ALA A 354 8.17 12.73 -2.93
C ALA A 354 9.41 11.90 -3.28
N MET A 355 10.45 12.55 -3.82
CA MET A 355 11.72 11.89 -4.17
C MET A 355 12.48 11.40 -2.93
N LEU A 356 12.51 12.17 -1.84
CA LEU A 356 13.18 11.78 -0.60
C LEU A 356 12.52 10.54 0.01
N PHE A 357 11.20 10.53 0.13
CA PHE A 357 10.46 9.35 0.57
C PHE A 357 10.65 8.16 -0.38
N GLY A 358 10.74 8.40 -1.69
CA GLY A 358 11.06 7.35 -2.67
C GLY A 358 12.46 6.74 -2.51
N MET A 359 13.47 7.55 -2.22
CA MET A 359 14.82 7.03 -1.92
C MET A 359 14.87 6.34 -0.55
N GLY A 360 14.16 6.89 0.45
CA GLY A 360 14.01 6.27 1.76
C GLY A 360 13.36 4.89 1.67
N PHE A 361 12.33 4.76 0.84
CA PHE A 361 11.70 3.50 0.48
C PHE A 361 12.75 2.49 0.00
N ILE A 362 13.57 2.83 -1.01
CA ILE A 362 14.56 1.90 -1.57
C ILE A 362 15.53 1.46 -0.48
N SER A 363 16.02 2.41 0.33
CA SER A 363 16.97 2.13 1.40
C SER A 363 16.41 1.21 2.48
N ALA A 364 15.24 1.54 3.03
CA ALA A 364 14.65 0.78 4.13
C ALA A 364 14.14 -0.59 3.65
N PHE A 365 13.51 -0.63 2.47
CA PHE A 365 13.07 -1.87 1.86
C PHE A 365 14.25 -2.81 1.54
N LEU A 366 15.41 -2.30 1.13
CA LEU A 366 16.61 -3.11 0.93
C LEU A 366 17.08 -3.77 2.24
N ILE A 367 17.13 -3.02 3.34
CA ILE A 367 17.48 -3.56 4.67
C ILE A 367 16.49 -4.67 5.07
N GLY A 368 15.19 -4.42 4.91
CA GLY A 368 14.14 -5.41 5.18
C GLY A 368 14.22 -6.63 4.25
N GLY A 369 14.54 -6.43 2.97
CA GLY A 369 14.70 -7.50 2.00
C GLY A 369 15.88 -8.42 2.33
N LEU A 370 17.01 -7.84 2.78
CA LEU A 370 18.17 -8.61 3.23
C LEU A 370 17.84 -9.48 4.44
N SER A 371 17.16 -8.93 5.46
CA SER A 371 16.72 -9.73 6.60
C SER A 371 15.64 -10.76 6.22
N GLY A 372 14.85 -10.49 5.19
CA GLY A 372 13.86 -11.44 4.65
C GLY A 372 14.50 -12.67 4.01
N VAL A 373 15.60 -12.49 3.26
CA VAL A 373 16.37 -13.64 2.72
C VAL A 373 16.97 -14.48 3.84
N MET A 374 17.39 -13.84 4.94
CA MET A 374 17.87 -14.56 6.12
C MET A 374 16.72 -15.39 6.75
N LEU A 375 15.55 -14.80 6.95
CA LEU A 375 14.36 -15.50 7.48
C LEU A 375 13.80 -16.57 6.54
N ALA A 376 14.03 -16.48 5.23
CA ALA A 376 13.69 -17.55 4.30
C ALA A 376 14.51 -18.82 4.57
N SER A 377 15.70 -18.69 5.17
CA SER A 377 16.60 -19.80 5.51
C SER A 377 16.15 -20.51 6.78
N VAL A 378 15.72 -21.77 6.66
CA VAL A 378 15.19 -22.57 7.78
C VAL A 378 16.15 -22.61 8.99
N PRO A 379 17.47 -22.87 8.84
CA PRO A 379 18.37 -22.91 10.00
C PRO A 379 18.48 -21.57 10.73
N PHE A 380 18.36 -20.46 10.00
CA PHE A 380 18.39 -19.13 10.59
C PHE A 380 17.05 -18.80 11.25
N ASP A 381 15.94 -19.05 10.55
CA ASP A 381 14.59 -18.83 11.09
C ASP A 381 14.37 -19.60 12.39
N VAL A 382 14.78 -20.87 12.48
CA VAL A 382 14.64 -21.65 13.73
C VAL A 382 15.27 -20.95 14.94
N HIS A 383 16.36 -20.18 14.77
CA HIS A 383 16.97 -19.40 15.85
C HIS A 383 16.19 -18.14 16.21
N VAL A 384 15.68 -17.42 15.20
CA VAL A 384 15.04 -16.11 15.39
C VAL A 384 13.51 -16.13 15.28
N HIS A 385 12.91 -17.31 15.19
CA HIS A 385 11.47 -17.47 15.04
C HIS A 385 10.76 -16.88 16.24
N ASP A 386 9.71 -16.10 16.01
CA ASP A 386 8.98 -15.39 17.04
C ASP A 386 9.82 -14.46 17.95
N THR A 387 11.00 -14.02 17.51
CA THR A 387 11.76 -12.97 18.20
C THR A 387 11.53 -11.60 17.59
N TYR A 388 12.13 -10.57 18.21
CA TYR A 388 12.14 -9.20 17.68
C TYR A 388 12.80 -9.07 16.30
N PHE A 389 13.55 -10.07 15.84
CA PHE A 389 14.15 -10.06 14.50
C PHE A 389 13.07 -10.05 13.42
N ILE A 390 12.02 -10.87 13.59
CA ILE A 390 10.87 -10.90 12.68
C ILE A 390 10.10 -9.59 12.75
N VAL A 391 9.95 -9.01 13.95
CA VAL A 391 9.30 -7.70 14.13
C VAL A 391 10.08 -6.63 13.36
N ALA A 392 11.40 -6.60 13.48
CA ALA A 392 12.28 -5.68 12.78
C ALA A 392 12.17 -5.84 11.26
N HIS A 393 12.33 -7.07 10.76
CA HIS A 393 12.21 -7.40 9.35
C HIS A 393 10.89 -6.90 8.76
N PHE A 394 9.77 -7.28 9.40
CA PHE A 394 8.44 -6.93 8.92
C PHE A 394 8.20 -5.42 8.91
N HIS A 395 8.68 -4.69 9.94
CA HIS A 395 8.56 -3.23 9.96
C HIS A 395 9.47 -2.54 8.95
N TYR A 396 10.67 -3.05 8.66
CA TYR A 396 11.48 -2.52 7.57
C TYR A 396 10.83 -2.74 6.19
N VAL A 397 10.19 -3.88 5.98
CA VAL A 397 9.50 -4.18 4.72
C VAL A 397 8.19 -3.38 4.58
N LEU A 398 7.32 -3.36 5.59
CA LEU A 398 6.03 -2.68 5.52
C LEU A 398 6.08 -1.21 5.87
N PHE A 399 6.71 -0.84 7.00
CA PHE A 399 6.86 0.57 7.33
C PHE A 399 7.92 1.21 6.41
N GLY A 400 9.11 0.63 6.35
CA GLY A 400 10.18 1.14 5.49
C GLY A 400 9.86 1.08 4.00
N GLY A 401 9.20 0.02 3.53
CA GLY A 401 8.65 -0.04 2.18
C GLY A 401 7.32 0.70 2.09
N SER A 402 6.21 0.01 2.31
CA SER A 402 4.87 0.53 2.02
C SER A 402 4.56 1.91 2.59
N VAL A 403 4.96 2.23 3.82
CA VAL A 403 4.61 3.53 4.45
C VAL A 403 5.45 4.69 3.89
N LEU A 404 6.75 4.50 3.65
CA LEU A 404 7.54 5.53 2.97
C LEU A 404 7.04 5.72 1.53
N GLY A 405 6.67 4.63 0.84
CA GLY A 405 6.02 4.69 -0.46
C GLY A 405 4.69 5.45 -0.42
N LEU A 406 3.85 5.22 0.60
CA LEU A 406 2.58 5.91 0.83
C LEU A 406 2.79 7.42 1.03
N PHE A 407 3.74 7.83 1.87
CA PHE A 407 4.03 9.25 2.05
C PHE A 407 4.58 9.89 0.77
N GLY A 408 5.44 9.16 0.03
CA GLY A 408 5.86 9.55 -1.31
C GLY A 408 4.67 9.78 -2.24
N ALA A 409 3.69 8.86 -2.23
CA ALA A 409 2.46 8.95 -3.01
C ALA A 409 1.66 10.21 -2.64
N VAL A 410 1.44 10.43 -1.35
CA VAL A 410 0.72 11.62 -0.87
C VAL A 410 1.43 12.87 -1.37
N TYR A 411 2.73 13.02 -1.17
CA TYR A 411 3.45 14.21 -1.64
C TYR A 411 3.43 14.39 -3.17
N HIS A 412 3.48 13.29 -3.93
CA HIS A 412 3.48 13.35 -5.38
C HIS A 412 2.10 13.74 -5.96
N TRP A 413 1.03 13.07 -5.51
CA TRP A 413 -0.32 13.29 -6.03
C TRP A 413 -1.16 14.28 -5.20
N PHE A 414 -0.64 14.85 -4.11
CA PHE A 414 -1.31 15.93 -3.37
C PHE A 414 -1.81 17.08 -4.26
N PRO A 415 -1.00 17.65 -5.19
CA PRO A 415 -1.52 18.68 -6.11
C PRO A 415 -2.58 18.16 -7.06
N LYS A 416 -2.55 16.87 -7.42
CA LYS A 416 -3.61 16.24 -8.21
C LYS A 416 -4.91 16.15 -7.42
N MET A 417 -4.83 15.77 -6.15
CA MET A 417 -6.00 15.61 -5.28
C MET A 417 -6.62 16.93 -4.83
N THR A 418 -5.81 17.99 -4.66
CA THR A 418 -6.23 19.22 -3.98
C THR A 418 -6.13 20.48 -4.83
N GLY A 419 -5.46 20.44 -5.98
CA GLY A 419 -5.15 21.61 -6.80
C GLY A 419 -4.11 22.54 -6.19
N ARG A 420 -3.39 22.12 -5.14
CA ARG A 420 -2.37 22.94 -4.46
C ARG A 420 -1.08 22.18 -4.19
N MET A 421 0.02 22.92 -4.16
CA MET A 421 1.35 22.39 -3.84
C MET A 421 1.55 22.28 -2.32
N VAL A 422 2.26 21.23 -1.92
CA VAL A 422 2.73 21.04 -0.55
C VAL A 422 3.85 22.02 -0.17
N ASN A 423 4.08 22.22 1.12
CA ASN A 423 5.27 22.87 1.63
C ASN A 423 6.45 21.89 1.68
N GLU A 424 7.44 22.09 0.81
CA GLU A 424 8.61 21.19 0.72
C GLU A 424 9.51 21.21 1.95
N THR A 425 9.58 22.32 2.70
CA THR A 425 10.39 22.38 3.92
C THR A 425 9.78 21.48 4.99
N LEU A 426 8.47 21.56 5.21
CA LEU A 426 7.77 20.68 6.15
C LEU A 426 7.84 19.22 5.71
N GLY A 427 7.75 18.94 4.40
CA GLY A 427 7.87 17.58 3.88
C GLY A 427 9.27 16.99 4.06
N ARG A 428 10.33 17.79 3.92
CA ARG A 428 11.70 17.38 4.26
C ARG A 428 11.90 17.12 5.75
N ILE A 429 11.35 17.97 6.62
CA ILE A 429 11.39 17.75 8.07
C ILE A 429 10.67 16.44 8.42
N HIS A 430 9.47 16.23 7.87
CA HIS A 430 8.74 14.98 8.02
C HIS A 430 9.57 13.75 7.58
N PHE A 431 10.21 13.83 6.42
CA PHE A 431 11.09 12.76 5.93
C PHE A 431 12.23 12.46 6.91
N VAL A 432 13.00 13.48 7.31
CA VAL A 432 14.18 13.28 8.18
C VAL A 432 13.78 12.66 9.52
N LEU A 433 12.74 13.19 10.16
CA LEU A 433 12.25 12.65 11.43
C LEU A 433 11.75 11.21 11.29
N THR A 434 11.01 10.92 10.21
CA THR A 434 10.51 9.56 9.94
C THR A 434 11.65 8.58 9.66
N PHE A 435 12.62 8.96 8.85
CA PHE A 435 13.73 8.09 8.46
C PHE A 435 14.64 7.79 9.66
N ILE A 436 14.96 8.79 10.48
CA ILE A 436 15.74 8.58 11.71
C ILE A 436 14.94 7.76 12.72
N GLY A 437 13.67 8.12 12.96
CA GLY A 437 12.80 7.41 13.89
C GLY A 437 12.61 5.94 13.52
N LEU A 438 12.43 5.64 12.23
CA LEU A 438 12.34 4.27 11.71
C LEU A 438 13.58 3.46 12.07
N ASN A 439 14.77 3.97 11.75
CA ASN A 439 16.00 3.24 12.00
C ASN A 439 16.28 3.10 13.51
N MET A 440 16.05 4.15 14.30
CA MET A 440 16.18 4.07 15.76
C MET A 440 15.19 3.10 16.39
N THR A 441 13.98 2.97 15.84
CA THR A 441 12.97 2.04 16.36
C THR A 441 13.30 0.61 15.99
N PHE A 442 13.51 0.32 14.71
CA PHE A 442 13.48 -1.05 14.21
C PHE A 442 14.86 -1.65 13.96
N LEU A 443 15.92 -0.86 13.75
CA LEU A 443 17.25 -1.42 13.56
C LEU A 443 17.74 -2.19 14.81
N PRO A 444 17.62 -1.63 16.04
CA PRO A 444 18.04 -2.34 17.24
C PRO A 444 17.20 -3.59 17.52
N MET A 445 15.99 -3.71 16.96
CA MET A 445 15.15 -4.89 17.12
C MET A 445 15.74 -6.13 16.43
N HIS A 446 16.54 -5.97 15.36
CA HIS A 446 17.27 -7.10 14.80
C HIS A 446 18.25 -7.68 15.83
N GLU A 447 19.00 -6.82 16.52
CA GLU A 447 19.93 -7.24 17.59
C GLU A 447 19.18 -7.88 18.77
N LEU A 448 18.11 -7.24 19.26
CA LEU A 448 17.24 -7.82 20.30
C LEU A 448 16.77 -9.23 19.93
N GLY A 449 16.37 -9.42 18.67
CA GLY A 449 15.93 -10.71 18.17
C GLY A 449 17.04 -11.76 18.06
N LEU A 450 18.26 -11.35 17.69
CA LEU A 450 19.44 -12.24 17.65
C LEU A 450 19.84 -12.70 19.05
N LEU A 451 19.71 -11.83 20.04
CA LEU A 451 19.96 -12.13 21.45
C LEU A 451 18.83 -12.93 22.13
N GLY A 452 17.72 -13.20 21.42
CA GLY A 452 16.64 -14.07 21.89
C GLY A 452 15.47 -13.35 22.59
N MET A 453 15.30 -12.04 22.41
CA MET A 453 14.11 -11.35 22.92
C MET A 453 12.87 -11.75 22.10
N ASN A 454 11.97 -12.50 22.73
CA ASN A 454 10.70 -12.94 22.13
C ASN A 454 9.77 -11.75 21.85
N ARG A 455 8.96 -11.86 20.79
CA ARG A 455 7.85 -10.93 20.51
C ARG A 455 6.65 -11.23 21.40
N ARG A 456 5.71 -10.29 21.51
CA ARG A 456 4.43 -10.44 22.24
C ARG A 456 4.59 -10.66 23.75
N VAL A 457 5.62 -10.10 24.35
CA VAL A 457 5.83 -10.10 25.80
C VAL A 457 5.64 -8.69 26.35
N ALA A 458 4.94 -8.58 27.48
CA ALA A 458 4.74 -7.31 28.20
C ALA A 458 5.92 -6.98 29.13
N MET A 459 6.74 -7.98 29.45
CA MET A 459 7.90 -7.87 30.33
C MET A 459 9.07 -8.61 29.70
N TYR A 460 10.30 -8.19 30.00
CA TYR A 460 11.50 -8.73 29.37
C TYR A 460 12.71 -8.73 30.32
N ASP A 461 13.75 -9.49 29.97
CA ASP A 461 14.97 -9.56 30.78
C ASP A 461 15.70 -8.19 30.79
N PRO A 462 16.08 -7.66 31.97
CA PRO A 462 16.77 -6.37 32.09
C PRO A 462 18.00 -6.19 31.18
N GLN A 463 18.67 -7.26 30.74
CA GLN A 463 19.77 -7.17 29.78
C GLN A 463 19.38 -6.48 28.46
N PHE A 464 18.10 -6.49 28.08
CA PHE A 464 17.58 -5.89 26.85
C PHE A 464 17.16 -4.42 26.99
N GLN A 465 17.26 -3.84 28.19
CA GLN A 465 16.71 -2.51 28.49
C GLN A 465 17.33 -1.41 27.63
N SER A 466 18.64 -1.40 27.46
CA SER A 466 19.33 -0.35 26.70
C SER A 466 18.84 -0.27 25.25
N LEU A 467 18.70 -1.42 24.58
CA LEU A 467 18.20 -1.47 23.20
C LEU A 467 16.71 -1.12 23.14
N ASN A 468 15.90 -1.59 24.09
CA ASN A 468 14.48 -1.22 24.15
C ASN A 468 14.27 0.29 24.35
N MET A 469 15.09 0.95 25.16
CA MET A 469 15.03 2.39 25.35
C MET A 469 15.32 3.15 24.04
N ILE A 470 16.30 2.71 23.26
CA ILE A 470 16.58 3.29 21.93
C ILE A 470 15.37 3.10 21.02
N CYS A 471 14.78 1.89 21.00
CA CYS A 471 13.58 1.62 20.21
C CYS A 471 12.42 2.53 20.62
N THR A 472 12.23 2.77 21.92
CA THR A 472 11.16 3.61 22.44
C THR A 472 11.38 5.09 22.09
N ILE A 473 12.60 5.62 22.21
CA ILE A 473 12.94 6.98 21.75
C ILE A 473 12.68 7.12 20.24
N GLY A 474 13.11 6.13 19.45
CA GLY A 474 12.82 6.09 18.02
C GLY A 474 11.32 6.13 17.71
N SER A 475 10.51 5.42 18.50
CA SER A 475 9.05 5.37 18.30
C SER A 475 8.37 6.70 18.62
N TYR A 476 8.86 7.42 19.63
CA TYR A 476 8.39 8.78 19.92
C TYR A 476 8.81 9.75 18.82
N LEU A 477 10.01 9.58 18.23
CA LEU A 477 10.43 10.37 17.09
C LEU A 477 9.54 10.13 15.86
N LEU A 478 9.10 8.90 15.62
CA LEU A 478 8.08 8.58 14.62
C LEU A 478 6.73 9.22 14.93
N ALA A 479 6.27 9.19 16.19
CA ALA A 479 5.04 9.88 16.59
C ALA A 479 5.14 11.40 16.39
N VAL A 480 6.31 12.00 16.67
CA VAL A 480 6.55 13.43 16.41
C VAL A 480 6.65 13.71 14.92
N SER A 481 7.13 12.77 14.09
CA SER A 481 7.25 12.98 12.63
C SER A 481 5.88 13.16 11.95
N THR A 482 4.80 12.65 12.53
CA THR A 482 3.45 12.86 11.98
C THR A 482 2.96 14.30 12.11
N ILE A 483 3.49 15.09 13.05
CA ILE A 483 3.10 16.48 13.27
C ILE A 483 3.40 17.37 12.04
N PRO A 484 4.65 17.46 11.53
CA PRO A 484 4.92 18.25 10.32
C PRO A 484 4.17 17.72 9.10
N PHE A 485 3.88 16.42 9.01
CA PHE A 485 3.01 15.87 7.96
C PHE A 485 1.61 16.47 8.02
N VAL A 486 0.91 16.34 9.16
CA VAL A 486 -0.46 16.83 9.35
C VAL A 486 -0.53 18.34 9.12
N ILE A 487 0.41 19.11 9.69
CA ILE A 487 0.48 20.56 9.49
C ILE A 487 0.62 20.88 8.00
N ASN A 488 1.50 20.18 7.29
CA ASN A 488 1.72 20.41 5.86
C ASN A 488 0.45 20.16 5.04
N ILE A 489 -0.21 19.02 5.24
CA ILE A 489 -1.45 18.67 4.54
C ILE A 489 -2.55 19.71 4.81
N LEU A 490 -2.86 19.99 6.08
CA LEU A 490 -3.93 20.92 6.44
C LEU A 490 -3.65 22.36 6.00
N TRP A 491 -2.40 22.80 6.12
CA TRP A 491 -2.01 24.14 5.68
C TRP A 491 -2.02 24.25 4.15
N SER A 492 -1.49 23.26 3.44
CA SER A 492 -1.38 23.32 1.98
C SER A 492 -2.70 23.21 1.24
N VAL A 493 -3.70 22.47 1.77
CA VAL A 493 -5.06 22.45 1.20
C VAL A 493 -5.67 23.85 1.16
N ASN A 494 -5.35 24.70 2.14
CA ASN A 494 -5.94 26.04 2.27
C ASN A 494 -5.06 27.16 1.69
N ARG A 495 -3.73 27.05 1.87
CA ARG A 495 -2.76 28.14 1.61
C ARG A 495 -1.61 27.74 0.69
N GLY A 496 -1.57 26.49 0.22
CA GLY A 496 -0.56 26.03 -0.73
C GLY A 496 -0.65 26.79 -2.06
N LYS A 497 0.48 26.94 -2.76
CA LYS A 497 0.49 27.56 -4.09
C LYS A 497 -0.45 26.78 -5.02
N ILE A 498 -1.25 27.48 -5.83
CA ILE A 498 -2.14 26.82 -6.79
C ILE A 498 -1.30 25.99 -7.75
N ALA A 499 -1.66 24.73 -7.90
CA ALA A 499 -1.02 23.81 -8.83
C ALA A 499 -1.72 23.89 -10.19
N GLY A 500 -0.95 23.88 -11.28
CA GLY A 500 -1.51 23.65 -12.61
C GLY A 500 -1.94 22.19 -12.81
N ARG A 501 -2.40 21.86 -14.03
CA ARG A 501 -2.76 20.47 -14.43
C ARG A 501 -1.62 19.49 -14.16
N ASN A 502 -0.39 19.88 -14.54
CA ASN A 502 0.80 19.03 -14.47
C ASN A 502 2.00 19.77 -13.85
N PRO A 503 2.06 19.96 -12.51
CA PRO A 503 3.16 20.66 -11.87
C PRO A 503 4.49 19.91 -12.00
N TRP A 504 4.45 18.60 -12.25
CA TRP A 504 5.62 17.75 -12.34
C TRP A 504 6.09 17.50 -13.76
N ARG A 505 5.41 17.97 -14.81
CA ARG A 505 5.70 17.63 -16.21
C ARG A 505 5.87 16.12 -16.40
N ALA A 506 4.97 15.34 -15.80
CA ALA A 506 4.89 13.89 -15.97
C ALA A 506 4.15 13.55 -17.28
N LEU A 507 4.35 12.35 -17.81
CA LEU A 507 3.83 11.96 -19.14
C LEU A 507 2.57 11.09 -19.05
N THR A 508 2.26 10.56 -17.87
CA THR A 508 1.10 9.69 -17.63
C THR A 508 -0.22 10.47 -17.72
N LEU A 509 -1.30 9.77 -18.11
CA LEU A 509 -2.59 10.38 -18.48
C LEU A 509 -3.27 11.15 -17.34
N GLU A 510 -3.04 10.78 -16.08
CA GLU A 510 -3.62 11.49 -14.94
C GLU A 510 -3.15 12.95 -14.88
N TRP A 511 -1.99 13.27 -15.44
CA TRP A 511 -1.49 14.65 -15.49
C TRP A 511 -1.99 15.45 -16.70
N GLN A 512 -2.74 14.83 -17.60
CA GLN A 512 -3.33 15.53 -18.74
C GLN A 512 -4.68 16.19 -18.38
N THR A 513 -5.32 15.82 -17.28
CA THR A 513 -6.56 16.46 -16.79
C THR A 513 -6.33 17.58 -15.77
N THR A 514 -7.39 18.29 -15.37
CA THR A 514 -7.41 19.35 -14.34
C THR A 514 -6.94 18.85 -12.98
N SER A 515 -6.54 19.79 -12.11
CA SER A 515 -6.08 19.51 -10.73
C SER A 515 -6.85 20.42 -9.76
N PRO A 516 -7.84 19.92 -9.00
CA PRO A 516 -8.35 18.54 -9.02
C PRO A 516 -9.02 18.15 -10.35
N PRO A 517 -9.09 16.85 -10.72
CA PRO A 517 -9.80 16.40 -11.92
C PRO A 517 -11.28 16.75 -11.89
N ALA A 518 -11.89 17.02 -13.04
CA ALA A 518 -13.34 17.13 -13.21
C ALA A 518 -14.06 15.81 -12.87
N ILE A 519 -15.40 15.78 -12.84
CA ILE A 519 -16.16 14.55 -12.54
C ILE A 519 -15.91 13.48 -13.61
N GLU A 520 -16.02 13.84 -14.89
CA GLU A 520 -15.91 12.93 -16.03
C GLU A 520 -14.47 12.54 -16.41
N ASN A 521 -13.48 12.91 -15.59
CA ASN A 521 -12.03 12.75 -15.81
C ASN A 521 -11.46 13.51 -17.01
N PHE A 522 -12.02 13.35 -18.20
CA PHE A 522 -11.55 13.94 -19.45
C PHE A 522 -12.75 14.42 -20.29
N ASP A 523 -12.61 15.59 -20.90
CA ASP A 523 -13.66 16.16 -21.78
C ASP A 523 -13.83 15.33 -23.05
N GLU A 524 -12.71 14.81 -23.56
CA GLU A 524 -12.63 13.91 -24.71
C GLU A 524 -11.78 12.68 -24.36
N GLU A 525 -11.90 11.62 -25.16
CA GLU A 525 -11.10 10.41 -24.94
C GLU A 525 -9.60 10.72 -25.06
N PRO A 526 -8.79 10.48 -24.02
CA PRO A 526 -7.39 10.84 -24.04
C PRO A 526 -6.60 9.92 -24.98
N ILE A 527 -5.72 10.52 -25.77
CA ILE A 527 -4.81 9.83 -26.68
C ILE A 527 -3.47 9.66 -25.98
N LEU A 528 -2.94 8.44 -25.96
CA LEU A 528 -1.59 8.18 -25.47
C LEU A 528 -0.56 8.63 -26.51
N TRP A 529 -0.15 9.90 -26.45
CA TRP A 529 0.82 10.49 -27.38
C TRP A 529 2.25 9.97 -27.22
N SER A 530 2.65 9.64 -25.99
CA SER A 530 3.95 9.07 -25.65
C SER A 530 3.79 8.02 -24.57
N GLY A 531 4.70 7.06 -24.51
CA GLY A 531 4.75 6.09 -23.42
C GLY A 531 4.93 6.79 -22.05
N PRO A 532 4.46 6.17 -20.95
CA PRO A 532 4.40 6.80 -19.62
C PRO A 532 5.77 7.21 -19.06
N TYR A 533 6.87 6.68 -19.59
CA TYR A 533 8.23 6.91 -19.09
C TYR A 533 9.21 7.41 -20.15
N GLU A 534 8.75 7.93 -21.29
CA GLU A 534 9.62 8.35 -22.40
C GLU A 534 10.30 9.72 -22.18
N TYR A 535 10.84 9.94 -20.98
CA TYR A 535 11.56 11.16 -20.64
C TYR A 535 12.88 11.29 -21.41
N GLY A 536 13.08 12.40 -22.12
CA GLY A 536 14.37 12.67 -22.76
C GLY A 536 14.75 11.68 -23.87
N ILE A 537 13.77 10.92 -24.37
CA ILE A 537 13.89 10.23 -25.64
C ILE A 537 13.50 11.28 -26.69
N ASP A 538 14.42 11.64 -27.58
CA ASP A 538 14.08 12.42 -28.76
C ASP A 538 13.20 11.53 -29.64
N SER A 539 11.88 11.58 -29.43
CA SER A 539 10.90 10.88 -30.25
C SER A 539 10.78 11.45 -31.67
N TYR A 540 11.66 12.40 -32.02
CA TYR A 540 11.87 12.88 -33.38
C TYR A 540 12.99 12.09 -34.06
N SER A 541 12.77 10.81 -34.31
CA SER A 541 13.12 10.29 -35.63
C SER A 541 11.91 10.50 -36.53
N VAL A 542 11.53 11.76 -36.75
CA VAL A 542 10.79 12.06 -37.97
C VAL A 542 11.79 11.73 -39.05
N ASP A 543 11.47 10.74 -39.87
CA ASP A 543 12.14 10.52 -41.14
C ASP A 543 11.93 11.81 -41.94
N THR A 544 12.82 12.79 -41.76
CA THR A 544 12.72 14.14 -42.33
C THR A 544 12.81 14.13 -43.85
N ASP A 545 13.01 12.96 -44.45
CA ASP A 545 13.07 12.77 -45.89
C ASP A 545 11.71 12.46 -46.51
N LYS A 546 10.68 12.08 -45.73
CA LYS A 546 9.32 11.90 -46.27
C LYS A 546 8.57 13.23 -46.31
N GLN A 547 8.38 13.76 -47.51
CA GLN A 547 7.54 14.94 -47.73
C GLN A 547 6.08 14.63 -47.34
N VAL A 548 5.35 15.65 -46.87
CA VAL A 548 3.94 15.55 -46.46
C VAL A 548 3.07 14.89 -47.54
N GLU A 549 3.44 15.04 -48.81
CA GLU A 549 2.77 14.41 -49.95
C GLU A 549 2.94 12.87 -50.00
N GLU A 550 4.06 12.31 -49.54
CA GLU A 550 4.26 10.85 -49.47
C GLU A 550 3.43 10.20 -48.36
N LEU A 551 3.32 10.86 -47.20
CA LEU A 551 2.47 10.40 -46.10
C LEU A 551 0.98 10.46 -46.46
N LEU A 552 0.57 11.46 -47.26
CA LEU A 552 -0.81 11.57 -47.77
C LEU A 552 -1.13 10.54 -48.86
N VAL A 553 -0.13 10.01 -49.57
CA VAL A 553 -0.30 8.93 -50.55
C VAL A 553 -0.43 7.57 -49.85
N GLU A 554 0.33 7.31 -48.78
CA GLU A 554 0.16 6.10 -47.94
C GLU A 554 -1.26 6.02 -47.37
N VAL A 555 -1.80 7.12 -46.83
CA VAL A 555 -3.16 7.16 -46.27
C VAL A 555 -4.26 7.01 -47.34
N LYS A 556 -3.98 7.37 -48.60
CA LYS A 556 -4.93 7.20 -49.72
C LYS A 556 -4.81 5.83 -50.40
N GLY A 557 -3.70 5.11 -50.22
CA GLY A 557 -3.51 3.75 -50.73
C GLY A 557 -4.30 2.69 -49.96
N ASP A 558 -4.58 2.95 -48.67
CA ASP A 558 -5.28 2.03 -47.78
C ASP A 558 -6.82 2.15 -47.79
N VAL A 559 -7.38 2.98 -48.69
CA VAL A 559 -8.84 3.13 -48.88
C VAL A 559 -9.29 2.63 -50.27
N GLY A 560 -8.53 1.72 -50.87
CA GLY A 560 -8.85 1.06 -52.15
C GLY A 560 -9.56 -0.28 -51.98
#